data_AF-A0A6V8IG22-F1
#
_entry.id   AF-A0A6V8IG22-F1
#
_cell.length_a   1.000
_cell.length_b   1.000
_cell.length_c   1.000
_cell.angle_alpha   90.00
_cell.angle_beta   90.00
_cell.angle_gamma   90.00
#
_symmetry.space_group_name_H-M   'P 1'
#
loop_
_entity.id
_entity.type
_entity.pdbx_description
1 polymer ?
#
loop_
_entity_poly.entity_id
_entity_poly.type
_entity_poly.pdbx_seq_one_letter_code
_entity_poly.pdbx_strand_id
1 'polypeptide(L)' 'MTSEIYAIYLTSAQNGMPAGYVVNNIVCPPGAEPTTSSGQVAVADPDRKYPIGSIYTADSA' A
#
# COMPACT_ATOMS: atom_id res chain seq x y z
N MET A 1 -12.41 -17.05 8.60
CA MET A 1 -11.10 -16.43 8.31
C MET A 1 -11.31 -15.46 7.15
N THR A 2 -11.32 -14.16 7.43
CA THR A 2 -11.58 -13.09 6.46
C THR A 2 -10.26 -12.65 5.84
N SER A 3 -10.22 -12.49 4.52
CA SER A 3 -9.07 -11.92 3.82
C SER A 3 -8.80 -10.49 4.29
N GLU A 4 -7.54 -10.07 4.24
CA GLU A 4 -7.10 -8.70 4.53
C GLU A 4 -6.77 -7.97 3.23
N ILE A 5 -7.00 -6.67 3.22
CA ILE A 5 -6.71 -5.83 2.05
C ILE A 5 -5.53 -4.93 2.43
N TYR A 6 -4.58 -4.80 1.51
CA TYR A 6 -3.41 -3.96 1.67
C TYR A 6 -3.28 -2.99 0.49
N ALA A 7 -2.81 -1.79 0.75
CA ALA A 7 -2.35 -0.84 -0.25
C ALA A 7 -0.81 -0.84 -0.27
N ILE A 8 -0.22 -0.93 -1.46
CA ILE A 8 1.23 -0.86 -1.65
C ILE A 8 1.57 0.51 -2.20
N TYR A 9 2.43 1.24 -1.49
CA TYR A 9 2.84 2.59 -1.84
C TYR A 9 4.36 2.74 -1.94
N LEU A 10 4.81 3.73 -2.70
CA LEU A 10 6.23 4.06 -2.84
C LEU A 10 6.77 4.77 -1.59
N THR A 11 7.93 4.38 -1.09
CA THR A 11 8.59 5.07 0.03
C THR A 11 9.41 6.29 -0.40
N SER A 12 9.74 6.38 -1.69
CA SER A 12 10.45 7.49 -2.31
C SER A 12 9.89 7.76 -3.71
N ALA A 13 10.19 8.94 -4.27
CA ALA A 13 9.73 9.25 -5.62
C ALA A 13 10.39 8.33 -6.65
N GLN A 14 9.60 7.69 -7.51
CA GLN A 14 10.08 6.75 -8.52
C GLN A 14 9.28 6.89 -9.81
N ASN A 15 9.97 6.93 -10.95
CA ASN A 15 9.36 6.99 -12.29
C ASN A 15 8.29 8.10 -12.44
N GLY A 16 8.55 9.29 -11.88
CA GLY A 16 7.63 10.44 -11.92
C GLY A 16 6.48 10.38 -10.91
N MET A 17 6.35 9.30 -10.14
CA MET A 17 5.38 9.19 -9.05
C MET A 17 6.02 9.67 -7.73
N PRO A 18 5.33 10.47 -6.91
CA PRO A 18 5.86 10.94 -5.64
C PRO A 18 5.92 9.82 -4.59
N ALA A 19 6.66 10.08 -3.50
CA ALA A 19 6.58 9.23 -2.30
C ALA A 19 5.12 9.20 -1.79
N GLY A 20 4.70 8.05 -1.28
CA GLY A 20 3.33 7.78 -0.87
C GLY A 20 2.42 7.32 -2.01
N TYR A 21 2.84 7.40 -3.28
CA TYR A 21 1.97 6.99 -4.39
C TYR A 21 1.62 5.51 -4.33
N VAL A 22 0.32 5.20 -4.30
CA VAL A 22 -0.21 3.84 -4.23
C VAL A 22 -0.16 3.21 -5.62
N VAL A 23 0.69 2.20 -5.76
CA VAL A 23 0.91 1.49 -7.02
C VAL A 23 0.08 0.23 -7.15
N ASN A 24 -0.41 -0.33 -6.05
CA ASN A 24 -1.18 -1.57 -6.06
C ASN A 24 -2.10 -1.72 -4.85
N ASN A 25 -3.18 -2.51 -5.00
CA ASN A 25 -4.00 -3.00 -3.90
C ASN A 25 -4.07 -4.53 -3.98
N ILE A 26 -3.75 -5.22 -2.88
CA ILE A 26 -3.70 -6.68 -2.83
C ILE A 26 -4.64 -7.20 -1.76
N VAL A 27 -5.31 -8.30 -2.07
CA VAL A 27 -6.07 -9.08 -1.09
C VAL A 27 -5.21 -10.27 -0.66
N CYS A 28 -4.89 -10.35 0.63
CA CYS A 28 -4.13 -11.43 1.22
C CYS A 28 -5.04 -12.37 2.03
N PRO A 29 -4.69 -13.67 2.11
CA PRO A 29 -5.23 -14.54 3.14
C PRO A 29 -4.97 -13.96 4.54
N PRO A 30 -5.80 -14.30 5.53
CA PRO A 30 -5.62 -13.80 6.89
C PRO A 30 -4.26 -14.21 7.47
N GLY A 31 -3.56 -13.24 8.05
CA GLY A 31 -2.24 -13.45 8.65
C GLY A 31 -1.10 -13.57 7.64
N ALA A 32 -1.36 -13.35 6.35
CA ALA A 32 -0.34 -13.25 5.32
C ALA A 32 -0.07 -11.78 4.97
N GLU A 33 1.20 -11.43 4.83
CA GLU A 33 1.61 -10.11 4.36
C GLU A 33 1.90 -10.14 2.85
N PRO A 34 1.59 -9.07 2.11
CA PRO A 34 1.90 -8.99 0.68
C PRO A 34 3.41 -8.83 0.44
N THR A 35 3.91 -9.48 -0.60
CA THR A 35 5.28 -9.26 -1.07
C THR A 35 5.40 -7.88 -1.73
N THR A 36 6.32 -7.05 -1.27
CA THR A 36 6.63 -5.74 -1.89
C THR A 36 7.97 -5.75 -2.60
N SER A 37 8.16 -4.84 -3.56
CA SER A 37 9.46 -4.60 -4.19
C SER A 37 10.27 -3.56 -3.41
N SER A 38 11.57 -3.47 -3.69
CA SER A 38 12.42 -2.40 -3.12
C SER A 38 11.82 -1.02 -3.42
N GLY A 39 11.78 -0.13 -2.42
CA GLY A 39 11.13 1.17 -2.53
C GLY A 39 9.60 1.14 -2.36
N GLN A 40 9.01 -0.01 -2.01
CA GLN A 40 7.59 -0.15 -1.75
C GLN A 40 7.32 -0.72 -0.36
N VAL A 41 6.25 -0.24 0.28
CA VAL A 41 5.74 -0.74 1.55
C VAL A 41 4.25 -0.99 1.42
N ALA A 42 3.76 -2.00 2.14
CA ALA A 42 2.34 -2.28 2.27
C ALA A 42 1.79 -1.69 3.56
N VAL A 43 0.57 -1.16 3.49
CA VAL A 43 -0.21 -0.74 4.64
C VAL A 43 -1.56 -1.45 4.60
N ALA A 44 -2.03 -1.91 5.76
CA ALA A 44 -3.36 -2.50 5.88
C ALA A 44 -4.41 -1.44 5.50
N ASP A 45 -5.31 -1.81 4.59
CA ASP A 45 -6.36 -0.94 4.05
C ASP A 45 -7.70 -1.70 3.97
N PRO A 46 -8.25 -2.14 5.12
CA PRO A 46 -9.47 -2.97 5.16
C PRO A 46 -10.69 -2.27 4.52
N ASP A 47 -10.70 -0.93 4.56
CA ASP A 47 -11.79 -0.10 4.04
C ASP A 47 -11.56 0.40 2.60
N ARG A 48 -10.44 0.00 1.96
CA ARG A 48 -10.04 0.50 0.62
C ARG A 48 -9.97 2.03 0.54
N LYS A 49 -9.47 2.68 1.58
CA LYS A 49 -9.26 4.14 1.66
C LYS A 49 -8.21 4.61 0.65
N TYR A 50 -7.28 3.75 0.23
CA TYR A 50 -6.14 4.09 -0.60
C TYR A 50 -6.21 3.37 -1.96
N PRO A 51 -6.99 3.88 -2.93
CA PRO A 51 -7.03 3.32 -4.27
C PRO A 51 -5.70 3.57 -5.02
N ILE A 52 -5.39 2.72 -5.99
CA ILE A 52 -4.25 2.93 -6.91
C ILE A 52 -4.33 4.33 -7.52
N GLY A 53 -3.20 5.05 -7.51
CA GLY A 53 -3.12 6.42 -7.98
C GLY A 53 -3.30 7.49 -6.90
N SER A 54 -3.77 7.11 -5.70
CA SER A 54 -3.82 8.00 -4.55
C SER A 54 -2.44 8.14 -3.88
N ILE A 55 -2.35 9.04 -2.90
CA ILE A 55 -1.17 9.22 -2.04
C ILE A 55 -1.51 8.74 -0.63
N TYR A 56 -0.77 7.74 -0.17
CA TYR A 56 -0.68 7.40 1.24
C TYR A 56 0.23 8.41 1.94
N THR A 57 -0.36 9.19 2.84
CA THR A 57 0.39 9.99 3.81
C THR A 57 0.31 9.25 5.14
N ALA A 58 1.46 8.75 5.63
CA ALA A 58 1.53 8.31 7.01
C ALA A 58 1.22 9.51 7.89
N ASP A 59 0.09 9.46 8.61
CA ASP A 59 -0.16 10.43 9.67
C ASP A 59 1.05 10.37 10.60
N SER A 60 1.73 11.51 10.73
CA SER A 60 2.84 11.64 11.67
C SER A 60 2.22 11.62 13.06
N ALA A 61 2.23 10.45 13.70
CA ALA A 61 1.88 10.30 15.10
C ALA A 61 2.90 11.01 16.00
#